data_AF-A0A0F3IM04-F1
#
_entry.id   AF-A0A0F3IM04-F1
#
_cell.length_a   1.000
_cell.length_b   1.000
_cell.length_c   1.000
_cell.angle_alpha   90.00
_cell.angle_beta   90.00
_cell.angle_gamma   90.00
#
_symmetry.space_group_name_H-M   'P 1'
#
loop_
_entity.id
_entity.type
_entity.pdbx_description
1 polymer ?
#
loop_
_entity_poly.entity_id
_entity_poly.type
_entity_poly.pdbx_seq_one_letter_code
_entity_poly.pdbx_strand_id
1 'polypeptide(L)' 'MQSTFTGLDIIIANTASKAVLRAAAAEFVEKYDDVDYFPSFEIVNNSAHSLAWRPDRLHVNPEMVRHIVDTFYRTYFQTL' A
#
# COMPACT_ATOMS: atom_id res chain seq x y z
N MET A 1 19.46 14.01 2.59
CA MET A 1 18.16 13.53 3.11
C MET A 1 17.09 14.42 2.51
N GLN A 2 16.08 13.83 1.87
CA GLN A 2 14.93 14.57 1.35
C GLN A 2 13.91 14.70 2.49
N SER A 3 13.56 15.92 2.88
CA SER A 3 12.66 16.18 4.01
C SER A 3 11.26 16.53 3.54
N THR A 4 10.24 16.12 4.29
CA THR A 4 8.85 16.57 4.11
C THR A 4 8.60 17.93 4.77
N PHE A 5 7.43 18.53 4.58
CA PHE A 5 7.01 19.77 5.25
C PHE A 5 7.00 19.70 6.79
N THR A 6 7.13 18.49 7.34
CA THR A 6 7.22 18.20 8.78
C THR A 6 8.66 18.14 9.31
N GLY A 7 9.68 18.32 8.45
CA GLY A 7 11.09 18.22 8.81
C GLY A 7 11.59 16.78 9.04
N LEU A 8 10.72 15.79 8.88
CA LEU A 8 11.06 14.37 8.99
C LEU A 8 11.72 13.85 7.70
N ASP A 9 12.52 12.79 7.84
CA ASP A 9 12.97 12.02 6.70
C ASP A 9 11.76 11.47 5.93
N ILE A 10 11.82 11.57 4.61
CA ILE A 10 10.71 11.23 3.73
C ILE A 10 10.25 9.77 3.86
N ILE A 11 11.15 8.82 4.18
CA ILE A 11 10.78 7.41 4.39
C ILE A 11 10.01 7.28 5.70
N ILE A 12 10.45 7.95 6.76
CA ILE A 12 9.76 7.96 8.06
C ILE A 12 8.36 8.56 7.90
N ALA A 13 8.26 9.73 7.27
CA ALA A 13 6.98 10.41 7.05
C ALA A 13 6.02 9.55 6.20
N ASN A 14 6.52 8.98 5.10
CA ASN A 14 5.72 8.12 4.24
C ASN A 14 5.24 6.84 4.95
N THR A 15 6.11 6.23 5.76
CA THR A 15 5.78 5.02 6.51
C THR A 15 4.70 5.31 7.54
N ALA A 16 4.87 6.38 8.31
CA ALA A 16 3.90 6.80 9.32
C ALA A 16 2.53 7.09 8.69
N SER A 17 2.47 7.88 7.62
CA SER A 17 1.20 8.20 6.95
C SER A 17 0.49 6.96 6.42
N LYS A 18 1.21 6.00 5.82
CA LYS A 18 0.59 4.77 5.30
C LYS A 18 0.15 3.82 6.42
N ALA A 19 0.92 3.69 7.51
CA ALA A 19 0.54 2.90 8.66
C ALA A 19 -0.72 3.44 9.35
N VAL A 20 -0.85 4.77 9.47
CA VAL A 20 -2.07 5.42 9.99
C VAL A 20 -3.28 5.09 9.11
N LEU A 21 -3.15 5.20 7.78
CA LEU A 21 -4.24 4.84 6.86
C LEU A 21 -4.61 3.35 6.97
N ARG A 22 -3.62 2.47 7.15
CA ARG A 22 -3.86 1.04 7.33
C ARG A 22 -4.63 0.73 8.62
N ALA A 23 -4.28 1.38 9.72
CA ALA A 23 -4.99 1.25 10.99
C ALA A 23 -6.43 1.78 10.87
N ALA A 24 -6.61 2.96 10.27
CA ALA A 24 -7.93 3.52 10.02
C ALA A 24 -8.81 2.63 9.13
N ALA A 25 -8.23 1.99 8.11
CA ALA A 25 -8.94 1.02 7.27
C ALA A 25 -9.35 -0.24 8.04
N ALA A 26 -8.55 -0.70 9.02
CA ALA A 26 -8.89 -1.83 9.87
C ALA A 26 -10.14 -1.52 10.72
N GLU A 27 -10.13 -0.37 11.41
CA GLU A 27 -11.27 0.09 12.20
C GLU A 27 -12.52 0.29 11.35
N PHE A 28 -12.35 0.76 10.11
CA PHE A 28 -13.47 0.99 9.21
C PHE A 28 -14.10 -0.33 8.72
N VAL A 29 -13.30 -1.31 8.30
CA VAL A 29 -13.82 -2.59 7.81
C VAL A 29 -14.51 -3.40 8.92
N GLU A 30 -14.06 -3.28 10.17
CA GLU A 30 -14.73 -3.93 11.32
C GLU A 30 -16.12 -3.36 11.62
N LYS A 31 -16.42 -2.13 11.14
CA LYS A 31 -17.66 -1.42 11.45
C LYS A 31 -18.77 -1.65 10.42
N TYR A 32 -18.44 -2.08 9.20
CA TYR A 32 -19.38 -2.14 8.08
C TYR A 32 -19.29 -3.47 7.35
N ASP A 33 -20.38 -4.24 7.37
CA ASP A 33 -20.45 -5.60 6.78
C ASP A 33 -20.35 -5.62 5.24
N ASP A 34 -20.58 -4.48 4.58
CA ASP A 34 -20.55 -4.31 3.12
C ASP A 34 -19.24 -3.68 2.62
N VAL A 35 -18.22 -3.61 3.47
CA VAL A 35 -16.90 -3.09 3.14
C VAL A 35 -15.88 -4.23 3.20
N ASP A 36 -14.96 -4.25 2.24
CA ASP A 36 -13.82 -5.17 2.26
C ASP A 36 -12.50 -4.41 2.16
N TYR A 37 -11.49 -4.95 2.82
CA TYR A 37 -10.13 -4.43 2.81
C TYR A 37 -9.26 -5.21 1.83
N PHE A 38 -8.83 -4.56 0.75
CA PHE A 38 -7.86 -5.14 -0.18
C PHE A 38 -6.41 -4.90 0.29
N PRO A 39 -5.57 -5.95 0.46
CA PRO A 39 -4.28 -5.87 1.15
C PRO A 39 -3.12 -5.34 0.29
N SER A 40 -3.32 -4.24 -0.42
CA SER A 40 -2.28 -3.62 -1.28
C SER A 40 -1.05 -3.14 -0.48
N PHE A 41 -1.26 -2.68 0.76
CA PHE A 41 -0.18 -2.24 1.64
C PHE A 41 0.73 -3.41 2.01
N GLU A 42 0.15 -4.54 2.39
CA GLU A 42 0.88 -5.76 2.75
C GLU A 42 1.59 -6.37 1.55
N ILE A 43 0.96 -6.37 0.36
CA ILE A 43 1.58 -6.87 -0.88
C ILE A 43 2.89 -6.12 -1.17
N VAL A 44 2.90 -4.79 -1.06
CA VAL A 44 4.12 -4.00 -1.29
C VAL A 44 5.16 -4.25 -0.19
N ASN A 45 4.77 -4.19 1.08
CA ASN A 45 5.72 -4.23 2.19
C ASN A 45 6.32 -5.61 2.47
N ASN A 46 5.60 -6.70 2.13
CA ASN A 46 6.08 -8.08 2.35
C ASN A 46 6.68 -8.72 1.09
N SER A 47 6.77 -7.98 -0.01
CA SER A 47 7.47 -8.41 -1.22
C SER A 47 8.96 -8.10 -1.14
N ALA A 48 9.76 -8.81 -1.95
CA ALA A 48 11.18 -8.48 -2.10
C ALA A 48 11.32 -7.01 -2.54
N HIS A 49 12.14 -6.24 -1.82
CA HIS A 49 12.26 -4.80 -2.02
C HIS A 49 12.66 -4.43 -3.46
N SER A 50 13.53 -5.24 -4.09
CA SER A 50 13.95 -5.05 -5.49
C SER A 50 12.82 -5.20 -6.52
N LEU A 51 11.75 -5.91 -6.16
CA LEU A 51 10.55 -6.08 -6.99
C LEU A 51 9.52 -4.98 -6.69
N ALA A 52 9.35 -4.64 -5.40
CA ALA A 52 8.28 -3.77 -4.94
C ALA A 52 8.56 -2.27 -5.14
N TRP A 53 9.81 -1.84 -5.04
CA TRP A 53 10.17 -0.42 -5.02
C TRP A 53 11.13 -0.06 -6.15
N ARG A 54 11.06 1.20 -6.59
CA ARG A 54 12.10 1.79 -7.43
C ARG A 54 13.40 1.97 -6.63
N PRO A 55 14.54 2.23 -7.29
CA PRO A 55 15.82 2.45 -6.59
C PRO A 55 15.79 3.60 -5.58
N ASP A 56 14.88 4.57 -5.75
CA ASP A 56 14.68 5.69 -4.82
C ASP A 56 14.06 5.29 -3.47
N ARG A 57 13.51 4.07 -3.36
CA ARG A 57 12.80 3.54 -2.17
C ARG A 57 11.59 4.37 -1.74
N LEU A 58 11.11 5.25 -2.61
CA LEU A 58 9.98 6.15 -2.37
C LEU A 58 8.77 5.77 -3.22
N HIS A 59 9.04 5.36 -4.46
CA HIS A 59 8.00 5.03 -5.41
C HIS A 59 7.90 3.52 -5.58
N VAL A 60 6.67 3.00 -5.57
CA VAL A 60 6.40 1.60 -5.90
C VAL A 60 6.78 1.36 -7.37
N ASN A 61 7.34 0.20 -7.65
CA ASN A 61 7.65 -0.23 -9.01
C ASN A 61 6.34 -0.34 -9.83
N PRO A 62 6.24 0.25 -11.04
CA PRO A 62 5.05 0.13 -11.89
C PRO A 62 4.61 -1.31 -12.16
N GLU A 63 5.56 -2.25 -12.22
CA GLU A 63 5.27 -3.68 -12.38
C GLU A 63 4.53 -4.25 -11.15
N MET A 64 4.94 -3.83 -9.95
CA MET A 64 4.24 -4.18 -8.71
C MET A 64 2.84 -3.55 -8.67
N VAL A 65 2.69 -2.30 -9.12
CA VAL A 65 1.36 -1.66 -9.23
C VAL A 65 0.45 -2.47 -10.17
N ARG A 66 0.96 -2.89 -11.34
CA ARG A 66 0.19 -3.74 -12.26
C ARG A 66 -0.23 -5.05 -11.59
N HIS A 67 0.70 -5.72 -10.92
CA HIS A 67 0.41 -6.95 -10.20
C HIS A 67 -0.69 -6.77 -9.14
N ILE A 68 -0.65 -5.67 -8.38
CA ILE A 68 -1.67 -5.33 -7.37
C ILE A 68 -3.03 -5.13 -8.02
N VAL A 69 -3.10 -4.35 -9.11
CA VAL A 69 -4.35 -4.08 -9.84
C VAL A 69 -4.91 -5.38 -10.45
N ASP A 70 -4.07 -6.20 -11.08
CA ASP A 70 -4.50 -7.47 -11.64
C ASP A 70 -5.04 -8.42 -10.56
N THR A 71 -4.39 -8.45 -9.39
CA THR A 71 -4.84 -9.26 -8.26
C THR A 71 -6.16 -8.74 -7.70
N PHE A 72 -6.34 -7.43 -7.59
CA PHE A 72 -7.61 -6.81 -7.21
C PHE A 72 -8.74 -7.21 -8.17
N TYR A 73 -8.50 -7.14 -9.49
CA TYR A 73 -9.48 -7.57 -10.49
C TYR A 73 -9.83 -9.06 -10.35
N ARG A 74 -8.84 -9.93 -10.14
CA ARG A 74 -9.09 -11.36 -9.91
C ARG A 74 -9.90 -11.61 -8.65
N THR A 75 -9.64 -10.88 -7.57
CA THR A 75 -10.33 -11.05 -6.29
C THR A 75 -11.80 -10.62 -6.35
N TYR A 76 -12.11 -9.50 -7.01
CA TYR A 76 -13.46 -8.90 -6.93
C TYR A 76 -14.29 -8.96 -8.21
N PHE A 77 -13.65 -9.14 -9.37
CA PHE A 77 -14.33 -9.02 -10.67
C PHE A 77 -14.29 -10.30 -11.51
N GLN A 78 -13.52 -11.32 -11.12
CA GLN A 78 -13.59 -12.63 -11.75
C GLN A 78 -14.65 -13.51 -11.08
N THR A 79 -15.90 -13.15 -11.35
CA THR A 79 -17.05 -14.06 -11.22
C THR A 79 -17.82 -14.05 -12.54
N LEU A 80 -17.34 -14.82 -13.51
CA LEU A 80 -18.09 -15.48 -14.59
C LEU A 80 -17.34 -16.76 -14.99
#